data_AF-A0A948B9P8-F1
#
_entry.id   AF-A0A948B9P8-F1
#
_cell.length_a   1.000
_cell.length_b   1.000
_cell.length_c   1.000
_cell.angle_alpha   90.00
_cell.angle_beta   90.00
_cell.angle_gamma   90.00
#
_symmetry.space_group_name_H-M   'P 1'
#
loop_
_entity.id
_entity.type
_entity.pdbx_description
1 polymer ?
#
loop_
_entity_poly.entity_id
_entity_poly.type
_entity_poly.pdbx_seq_one_letter_code
_entity_poly.pdbx_strand_id
1 'polypeptide(L)'
;MSIIRFVYTALSLLLCLLFLPLAVAPPLSAGEDIEKIQQFISEPIFNGQVYYYESGLENSEILVLLHGVGDEASTIWEPLLPELVGKYHVLALDLPGFGKSTQANLLYSPENYSAFLYWFIGKHAKGPVHLMGHSLGGALALRFAADHPDKVKRLILVDSIGILHRIAFSKKIMEFDLPLDNWPEIIAAPLQEAIDSINDFTGSTAEKMTKQGSAEDISKILSTPVARRIFLRGKSNAIAALAVTNHDFSNLLDMVTCETLLIWGENDNISPVRTGKVLDALLPHASLVIIPRAGHVPMNDRRDDFLTALFAESLPKKTQRPVSYSKTGRVGSCFNQSGMKFSGVYDRIELDQCKDVRISNVSTEYIAAKDSEIKIENSTITGKAIGLDLNNSKLTGTALTITGDIAIHADKSRLDLAGVTLIGKKYAVTSDDQAILLFSVSRITSLLSDDYIHGVRKVSPDSPL
;
A
#
# COMPACT_ATOMS: atom_id res chain seq x y z
N MET A 1 -27.94 68.02 20.59
CA MET A 1 -28.67 67.01 19.79
C MET A 1 -27.82 66.45 18.63
N SER A 2 -26.50 66.28 18.81
CA SER A 2 -25.56 65.92 17.73
C SER A 2 -24.56 64.80 18.06
N ILE A 3 -24.73 64.09 19.19
CA ILE A 3 -23.82 62.98 19.58
C ILE A 3 -24.53 61.62 19.48
N ILE A 4 -25.87 61.58 19.60
CA ILE A 4 -26.65 60.34 19.53
C ILE A 4 -26.77 59.81 18.09
N ARG A 5 -26.74 60.67 17.06
CA ARG A 5 -26.85 60.23 15.66
C ARG A 5 -25.59 59.55 15.09
N PHE A 6 -24.42 59.79 15.67
CA PHE A 6 -23.16 59.21 15.18
C PHE A 6 -22.90 57.79 15.73
N VAL A 7 -23.43 57.48 16.93
CA VAL A 7 -23.29 56.16 17.54
C VAL A 7 -24.17 55.12 16.84
N TYR A 8 -25.36 55.50 16.33
CA TYR A 8 -26.24 54.56 15.61
C TYR A 8 -25.80 54.26 14.18
N THR A 9 -25.07 55.15 13.50
CA THR A 9 -24.53 54.90 12.15
C THR A 9 -23.25 54.06 12.19
N ALA A 10 -22.43 54.19 13.24
CA ALA A 10 -21.25 53.34 13.43
C ALA A 10 -21.61 51.91 13.86
N LEU A 11 -22.66 51.72 14.67
CA LEU A 11 -23.09 50.39 15.13
C LEU A 11 -23.82 49.58 14.04
N SER A 12 -24.45 50.24 13.07
CA SER A 12 -25.13 49.58 11.94
C SER A 12 -24.18 49.13 10.84
N LEU A 13 -23.05 49.82 10.64
CA LEU A 13 -21.96 49.37 9.77
C LEU A 13 -21.13 48.23 10.37
N LEU A 14 -20.98 48.18 11.70
CA LEU A 14 -20.27 47.09 12.38
C LEU A 14 -21.09 45.78 12.44
N LEU A 15 -22.43 45.86 12.53
CA LEU A 15 -23.30 44.68 12.51
C LEU A 15 -23.44 44.03 11.12
N CYS A 16 -23.27 44.79 10.02
CA CYS A 16 -23.28 44.23 8.67
C CYS A 16 -21.98 43.49 8.31
N LEU A 17 -20.87 43.74 9.00
CA LEU A 17 -19.60 43.02 8.79
C LEU A 17 -19.52 41.69 9.55
N LEU A 18 -20.40 41.44 10.53
CA LEU A 18 -20.47 40.19 11.30
C LEU A 18 -21.39 39.13 10.68
N PHE A 19 -22.08 39.46 9.58
CA PHE A 19 -22.96 38.55 8.83
C PHE A 19 -22.67 38.58 7.32
N LEU A 20 -21.41 38.77 6.92
CA LEU A 20 -20.99 38.30 5.61
C LEU A 20 -21.02 36.77 5.67
N PRO A 21 -21.91 36.08 4.93
CA PRO A 21 -21.76 34.64 4.79
C PRO A 21 -20.34 34.42 4.26
N LEU A 22 -19.57 33.54 4.91
CA LEU A 22 -18.46 32.88 4.25
C LEU A 22 -19.00 32.47 2.89
N ALA A 23 -18.50 33.10 1.82
CA ALA A 23 -18.90 32.76 0.47
C ALA A 23 -18.41 31.34 0.24
N VAL A 24 -19.24 30.37 0.59
CA VAL A 24 -19.15 29.02 0.07
C VAL A 24 -19.38 29.23 -1.43
N ALA A 25 -18.32 29.11 -2.21
CA ALA A 25 -18.44 29.10 -3.66
C ALA A 25 -19.55 28.09 -3.99
N PRO A 26 -20.56 28.47 -4.80
CA PRO A 26 -21.57 27.52 -5.20
C PRO A 26 -20.84 26.32 -5.85
N PRO A 27 -21.30 25.07 -5.62
CA PRO A 27 -20.78 23.96 -6.41
C PRO A 27 -20.92 24.35 -7.88
N LEU A 28 -19.81 24.30 -8.64
CA LEU A 28 -19.84 24.56 -10.07
C LEU A 28 -20.95 23.69 -10.66
N SER A 29 -21.92 24.32 -11.31
CA SER A 29 -22.99 23.59 -11.99
C SER A 29 -22.34 22.65 -13.00
N ALA A 30 -22.75 21.38 -12.99
CA ALA A 30 -22.40 20.42 -14.02
C ALA A 30 -22.75 21.00 -15.40
N GLY A 31 -21.75 21.52 -16.12
CA GLY A 31 -21.98 22.16 -17.43
C GLY A 31 -21.00 23.26 -17.85
N GLU A 32 -20.09 23.75 -17.00
CA GLU A 32 -18.97 24.58 -17.49
C GLU A 32 -17.83 23.66 -17.96
N ASP A 33 -17.41 23.82 -19.22
CA ASP A 33 -16.25 23.13 -19.77
C ASP A 33 -15.01 23.55 -18.97
N ILE A 34 -14.53 22.66 -18.11
CA ILE A 34 -13.31 22.89 -17.35
C ILE A 34 -12.15 23.00 -18.32
N GLU A 35 -11.53 24.19 -18.36
CA GLU A 35 -10.39 24.44 -19.23
C GLU A 35 -9.22 23.54 -18.82
N LYS A 36 -8.76 22.74 -19.79
CA LYS A 36 -7.56 21.90 -19.67
C LYS A 36 -6.51 22.39 -20.64
N ILE A 37 -5.44 22.98 -20.12
CA ILE A 37 -4.31 23.39 -20.93
C ILE A 37 -3.40 22.17 -21.11
N GLN A 38 -3.38 21.63 -22.33
CA GLN A 38 -2.58 20.46 -22.68
C GLN A 38 -1.16 20.87 -23.05
N GLN A 39 -0.17 20.15 -22.52
CA GLN A 39 1.24 20.48 -22.68
C GLN A 39 2.05 19.23 -23.02
N PHE A 40 3.13 19.44 -23.77
CA PHE A 40 4.17 18.45 -24.01
C PHE A 40 5.52 19.07 -23.66
N ILE A 41 6.31 18.38 -22.84
CA ILE A 41 7.65 18.85 -22.48
C ILE A 41 8.67 17.73 -22.63
N SER A 42 9.85 18.07 -23.14
CA SER A 42 10.99 17.14 -23.18
C SER A 42 11.51 16.89 -21.78
N GLU A 43 11.61 15.63 -21.38
CA GLU A 43 12.11 15.21 -20.08
C GLU A 43 13.48 14.48 -20.21
N PRO A 44 14.43 14.71 -19.29
CA PRO A 44 15.79 14.19 -19.47
C PRO A 44 16.03 12.79 -18.91
N ILE A 45 15.08 12.19 -18.18
CA ILE A 45 15.28 10.91 -17.48
C ILE A 45 15.07 9.73 -18.44
N PHE A 46 13.96 9.76 -19.18
CA PHE A 46 13.63 8.75 -20.19
C PHE A 46 13.94 9.23 -21.62
N ASN A 47 14.41 10.47 -21.77
CA ASN A 47 14.76 11.11 -23.04
C ASN A 47 13.58 11.08 -24.02
N GLY A 48 12.40 11.46 -23.53
CA GLY A 48 11.15 11.50 -24.29
C GLY A 48 10.37 12.80 -24.10
N GLN A 49 9.22 12.87 -24.77
CA GLN A 49 8.16 13.83 -24.45
C GLN A 49 7.26 13.26 -23.36
N VAL A 50 6.97 14.06 -22.34
CA VAL A 50 5.89 13.80 -21.40
C VAL A 50 4.70 14.70 -21.72
N TYR A 51 3.52 14.11 -21.78
CA TYR A 51 2.24 14.81 -21.85
C TYR A 51 1.69 15.05 -20.44
N TYR A 52 1.11 16.22 -20.24
CA TYR A 52 0.29 16.52 -19.08
C TYR A 52 -0.77 17.56 -19.44
N TYR A 53 -1.79 17.67 -18.60
CA TYR A 53 -2.67 18.83 -18.61
C TYR A 53 -2.64 19.54 -17.27
N GLU A 54 -2.84 20.86 -17.33
CA GLU A 54 -3.05 21.71 -16.16
C GLU A 54 -4.47 22.30 -16.17
N SER A 55 -5.05 22.47 -14.99
CA SER A 55 -6.37 23.05 -14.80
C SER A 55 -6.56 23.61 -13.39
N GLY A 56 -7.56 24.47 -13.21
CA GLY A 56 -7.90 25.07 -11.93
C GLY A 56 -7.18 26.38 -11.62
N LEU A 57 -7.44 26.90 -10.43
CA LEU A 57 -7.16 28.30 -10.06
C LEU A 57 -5.66 28.62 -10.05
N GLU A 58 -5.30 29.68 -10.77
CA GLU A 58 -3.94 30.23 -10.76
C GLU A 58 -3.60 30.72 -9.34
N ASN A 59 -2.45 30.29 -8.79
CA ASN A 59 -1.96 30.53 -7.42
C ASN A 59 -2.56 29.68 -6.29
N SER A 60 -3.38 28.67 -6.59
CA SER A 60 -3.75 27.65 -5.60
C SER A 60 -2.63 26.66 -5.31
N GLU A 61 -2.78 25.85 -4.26
CA GLU A 61 -1.85 24.76 -3.99
C GLU A 61 -1.84 23.75 -5.14
N ILE A 62 -0.66 23.24 -5.48
CA ILE A 62 -0.51 22.32 -6.60
C ILE A 62 -0.85 20.89 -6.15
N LEU A 63 -1.71 20.23 -6.93
CA LEU A 63 -2.01 18.80 -6.80
C LEU A 63 -1.51 18.07 -8.05
N VAL A 64 -0.53 17.19 -7.86
CA VAL A 64 -0.02 16.32 -8.93
C VAL A 64 -0.73 14.96 -8.88
N LEU A 65 -1.28 14.53 -10.01
CA LEU A 65 -2.04 13.28 -10.14
C LEU A 65 -1.26 12.24 -10.96
N LEU A 66 -1.00 11.08 -10.35
CA LEU A 66 -0.26 9.96 -10.95
C LEU A 66 -1.18 8.75 -11.14
N HIS A 67 -1.40 8.35 -12.39
CA HIS A 67 -2.31 7.26 -12.74
C HIS A 67 -1.72 5.85 -12.55
N GLY A 68 -2.58 4.83 -12.63
CA GLY A 68 -2.23 3.41 -12.60
C GLY A 68 -1.78 2.83 -13.94
N VAL A 69 -1.69 1.50 -14.05
CA VAL A 69 -1.40 0.83 -15.33
C VAL A 69 -2.65 0.86 -16.22
N GLY A 70 -2.59 1.49 -17.41
CA GLY A 70 -3.71 1.54 -18.37
C GLY A 70 -3.46 2.54 -19.51
N ASP A 71 -4.17 2.39 -20.63
CA ASP A 71 -3.89 3.13 -21.90
C ASP A 71 -4.53 4.53 -22.00
N GLU A 72 -5.19 5.01 -20.94
CA GLU A 72 -5.71 6.39 -20.84
C GLU A 72 -5.38 7.01 -19.47
N ALA A 73 -4.16 6.74 -19.03
CA ALA A 73 -3.42 7.36 -17.94
C ALA A 73 -4.09 8.56 -17.22
N SER A 74 -4.03 9.77 -17.77
CA SER A 74 -4.53 10.98 -17.09
C SER A 74 -6.05 11.17 -17.13
N THR A 75 -6.80 10.46 -17.98
CA THR A 75 -8.26 10.64 -18.12
C THR A 75 -9.04 10.05 -16.95
N ILE A 76 -8.42 9.13 -16.20
CA ILE A 76 -9.00 8.52 -14.99
C ILE A 76 -9.40 9.56 -13.93
N TRP A 77 -8.79 10.75 -14.00
CA TRP A 77 -9.05 11.87 -13.08
C TRP A 77 -10.16 12.82 -13.56
N GLU A 78 -10.59 12.74 -14.82
CA GLU A 78 -11.59 13.66 -15.39
C GLU A 78 -12.90 13.69 -14.60
N PRO A 79 -13.44 12.55 -14.10
CA PRO A 79 -14.65 12.58 -13.29
C PRO A 79 -14.49 13.36 -11.98
N LEU A 80 -13.27 13.48 -11.44
CA LEU A 80 -12.98 14.21 -10.21
C LEU A 80 -12.63 15.69 -10.46
N LEU A 81 -12.24 16.03 -11.69
CA LEU A 81 -11.70 17.34 -12.04
C LEU A 81 -12.58 18.52 -11.58
N PRO A 82 -13.91 18.51 -11.74
CA PRO A 82 -14.77 19.62 -11.29
C PRO A 82 -14.60 19.99 -9.82
N GLU A 83 -14.35 18.99 -8.96
CA GLU A 83 -14.24 19.20 -7.53
C GLU A 83 -12.80 19.52 -7.11
N LEU A 84 -11.82 19.05 -7.88
CA LEU A 84 -10.40 19.32 -7.63
C LEU A 84 -10.04 20.75 -8.01
N VAL A 85 -10.50 21.25 -9.16
CA VAL A 85 -10.11 22.58 -9.68
C VAL A 85 -10.63 23.75 -8.85
N GLY A 86 -11.68 23.53 -8.06
CA GLY A 86 -12.16 24.53 -7.09
C GLY A 86 -11.22 24.72 -5.88
N LYS A 87 -10.25 23.83 -5.67
CA LYS A 87 -9.33 23.86 -4.51
C LYS A 87 -7.86 23.86 -4.90
N TYR A 88 -7.50 23.25 -6.02
CA TYR A 88 -6.12 23.03 -6.42
C TYR A 88 -5.85 23.55 -7.83
N HIS A 89 -4.59 23.89 -8.06
CA HIS A 89 -4.03 23.88 -9.40
C HIS A 89 -3.60 22.44 -9.71
N VAL A 90 -4.32 21.78 -10.61
CA VAL A 90 -4.18 20.35 -10.89
C VAL A 90 -3.19 20.14 -12.03
N LEU A 91 -2.20 19.27 -11.82
CA LEU A 91 -1.30 18.76 -12.84
C LEU A 91 -1.50 17.25 -12.98
N ALA A 92 -2.08 16.81 -14.09
CA ALA A 92 -2.30 15.39 -14.35
C ALA A 92 -1.43 14.92 -15.51
N LEU A 93 -0.60 13.90 -15.22
CA LEU A 93 0.42 13.39 -16.13
C LEU A 93 -0.08 12.15 -16.86
N ASP A 94 0.33 11.98 -18.11
CA ASP A 94 0.58 10.63 -18.61
C ASP A 94 2.03 10.30 -18.26
N LEU A 95 2.27 9.33 -17.37
CA LEU A 95 3.62 8.95 -16.94
C LEU A 95 4.46 8.53 -18.17
N PRO A 96 5.78 8.81 -18.19
CA PRO A 96 6.67 8.25 -19.20
C PRO A 96 6.42 6.75 -19.41
N GLY A 97 6.22 6.32 -20.66
CA GLY A 97 5.81 4.95 -20.97
C GLY A 97 4.30 4.72 -21.09
N PHE A 98 3.45 5.74 -20.95
CA PHE A 98 1.99 5.59 -20.98
C PHE A 98 1.29 6.68 -21.79
N GLY A 99 0.05 6.42 -22.21
CA GLY A 99 -0.83 7.39 -22.85
C GLY A 99 -0.17 8.12 -24.02
N LYS A 100 -0.27 9.46 -24.02
CA LYS A 100 0.34 10.37 -25.00
C LYS A 100 1.83 10.62 -24.76
N SER A 101 2.39 10.19 -23.63
CA SER A 101 3.82 10.31 -23.35
C SER A 101 4.62 9.30 -24.18
N THR A 102 5.90 9.60 -24.36
CA THR A 102 6.80 8.73 -25.14
C THR A 102 6.83 7.33 -24.54
N GLN A 103 6.58 6.33 -25.39
CA GLN A 103 6.64 4.92 -25.04
C GLN A 103 7.85 4.28 -25.73
N ALA A 104 8.74 3.72 -24.93
CA ALA A 104 9.95 3.07 -25.39
C ALA A 104 10.32 1.86 -24.53
N ASN A 105 11.21 1.00 -25.03
CA ASN A 105 11.73 -0.14 -24.28
C ASN A 105 12.83 0.27 -23.27
N LEU A 106 12.45 1.07 -22.27
CA LEU A 106 13.32 1.61 -21.23
C LEU A 106 13.08 0.90 -19.90
N LEU A 107 13.95 1.15 -18.92
CA LEU A 107 13.75 0.69 -17.55
C LEU A 107 12.91 1.71 -16.78
N TYR A 108 11.63 1.43 -16.60
CA TYR A 108 10.68 2.26 -15.85
C TYR A 108 10.64 1.88 -14.37
N SER A 109 11.78 2.00 -13.68
CA SER A 109 11.89 1.65 -12.26
C SER A 109 11.36 2.76 -11.34
N PRO A 110 10.99 2.44 -10.08
CA PRO A 110 10.61 3.45 -9.09
C PRO A 110 11.65 4.56 -8.91
N GLU A 111 12.94 4.23 -8.95
CA GLU A 111 14.05 5.20 -8.88
C GLU A 111 13.99 6.19 -10.05
N ASN A 112 13.86 5.70 -11.28
CA ASN A 112 13.83 6.54 -12.46
C ASN A 112 12.58 7.42 -12.48
N TYR A 113 11.42 6.87 -12.08
CA TYR A 113 10.22 7.68 -11.93
C TYR A 113 10.34 8.73 -10.82
N SER A 114 10.99 8.42 -9.71
CA SER A 114 11.27 9.40 -8.64
C SER A 114 12.11 10.57 -9.15
N ALA A 115 13.19 10.28 -9.91
CA ALA A 115 14.02 11.30 -10.55
C ALA A 115 13.23 12.14 -11.57
N PHE A 116 12.35 11.50 -12.36
CA PHE A 116 11.47 12.18 -13.30
C PHE A 116 10.48 13.11 -12.57
N LEU A 117 9.84 12.64 -11.49
CA LEU A 117 8.92 13.44 -10.69
C LEU A 117 9.62 14.61 -10.02
N TYR A 118 10.86 14.43 -9.56
CA TYR A 118 11.66 15.52 -9.00
C TYR A 118 11.90 16.62 -10.04
N TRP A 119 12.31 16.23 -11.25
CA TRP A 119 12.47 17.16 -12.37
C TRP A 119 11.15 17.85 -12.73
N PHE A 120 10.07 17.08 -12.87
CA PHE A 120 8.75 17.58 -13.28
C PHE A 120 8.19 18.57 -12.26
N ILE A 121 8.18 18.20 -10.97
CA ILE A 121 7.69 19.07 -9.89
C ILE A 121 8.55 20.33 -9.80
N GLY A 122 9.88 20.22 -9.94
CA GLY A 122 10.78 21.38 -9.92
C GLY A 122 10.54 22.39 -11.06
N LYS A 123 9.89 21.99 -12.16
CA LYS A 123 9.49 22.89 -13.25
C LYS A 123 8.20 23.66 -12.98
N HIS A 124 7.30 23.08 -12.19
CA HIS A 124 5.94 23.60 -12.03
C HIS A 124 5.68 24.20 -10.64
N ALA A 125 6.42 23.75 -9.62
CA ALA A 125 6.20 24.14 -8.24
C ALA A 125 7.44 24.81 -7.64
N LYS A 126 7.22 25.93 -6.93
CA LYS A 126 8.25 26.61 -6.13
C LYS A 126 8.40 26.04 -4.71
N GLY A 127 7.41 25.27 -4.26
CA GLY A 127 7.33 24.68 -2.91
C GLY A 127 6.78 23.26 -2.96
N PRO A 128 6.52 22.64 -1.80
CA PRO A 128 5.99 21.29 -1.74
C PRO A 128 4.58 21.21 -2.34
N VAL A 129 4.26 20.07 -2.94
CA VAL A 129 2.97 19.81 -3.62
C VAL A 129 2.14 18.77 -2.87
N HIS A 130 0.84 18.74 -3.14
CA HIS A 130 0.02 17.57 -2.84
C HIS A 130 0.27 16.53 -3.94
N LEU A 131 0.52 15.28 -3.56
CA LEU A 131 0.81 14.20 -4.51
C LEU A 131 -0.19 13.07 -4.32
N MET A 132 -1.00 12.83 -5.35
CA MET A 132 -1.99 11.75 -5.35
C MET A 132 -1.63 10.71 -6.41
N GLY A 133 -1.57 9.45 -6.00
CA GLY A 133 -1.24 8.35 -6.89
C GLY A 133 -2.24 7.21 -6.77
N HIS A 134 -2.72 6.71 -7.92
CA HIS A 134 -3.54 5.50 -8.01
C HIS A 134 -2.70 4.30 -8.45
N SER A 135 -2.85 3.15 -7.78
CA SER A 135 -2.24 1.89 -8.21
C SER A 135 -0.72 2.00 -8.41
N LEU A 136 -0.21 1.87 -9.65
CA LEU A 136 1.18 2.12 -10.02
C LEU A 136 1.64 3.51 -9.54
N GLY A 137 0.86 4.55 -9.87
CA GLY A 137 1.13 5.92 -9.46
C GLY A 137 1.16 6.09 -7.94
N GLY A 138 0.42 5.27 -7.18
CA GLY A 138 0.51 5.23 -5.72
C GLY A 138 1.88 4.77 -5.23
N ALA A 139 2.43 3.72 -5.83
CA ALA A 139 3.75 3.20 -5.48
C ALA A 139 4.86 4.20 -5.85
N LEU A 140 4.72 4.88 -6.98
CA LEU A 140 5.64 5.93 -7.42
C LEU A 140 5.56 7.17 -6.54
N ALA A 141 4.35 7.57 -6.13
CA ALA A 141 4.14 8.67 -5.19
C ALA A 141 4.76 8.38 -3.82
N LEU A 142 4.57 7.15 -3.31
CA LEU A 142 5.20 6.68 -2.08
C LEU A 142 6.73 6.73 -2.19
N ARG A 143 7.30 6.24 -3.30
CA ARG A 143 8.74 6.28 -3.55
C ARG A 143 9.26 7.72 -3.55
N PHE A 144 8.59 8.61 -4.29
CA PHE A 144 8.96 10.01 -4.38
C PHE A 144 8.91 10.72 -3.02
N ALA A 145 7.88 10.46 -2.23
CA ALA A 145 7.73 11.02 -0.89
C ALA A 145 8.84 10.55 0.08
N ALA A 146 9.34 9.33 -0.10
CA ALA A 146 10.47 8.81 0.67
C ALA A 146 11.82 9.44 0.24
N ASP A 147 12.05 9.60 -1.07
CA ASP A 147 13.29 10.20 -1.60
C ASP A 147 13.35 11.72 -1.36
N HIS A 148 12.20 12.39 -1.38
CA HIS A 148 12.07 13.85 -1.38
C HIS A 148 10.99 14.33 -0.38
N PRO A 149 11.12 14.05 0.92
CA PRO A 149 10.10 14.37 1.92
C PRO A 149 9.82 15.89 2.04
N ASP A 150 10.77 16.75 1.66
CA ASP A 150 10.61 18.21 1.64
C ASP A 150 9.80 18.74 0.44
N LYS A 151 9.51 17.87 -0.55
CA LYS A 151 8.75 18.23 -1.76
C LYS A 151 7.28 17.81 -1.70
N VAL A 152 6.88 17.05 -0.69
CA VAL A 152 5.51 16.55 -0.56
C VAL A 152 4.86 17.14 0.67
N LYS A 153 3.83 17.98 0.45
CA LYS A 153 3.03 18.55 1.53
C LYS A 153 2.09 17.51 2.12
N ARG A 154 1.42 16.75 1.25
CA ARG A 154 0.50 15.67 1.59
C ARG A 154 0.59 14.57 0.53
N LEU A 155 0.63 13.33 0.99
CA LEU A 155 0.61 12.15 0.14
C LEU A 155 -0.78 11.51 0.16
N ILE A 156 -1.31 11.15 -1.00
CA ILE A 156 -2.61 10.49 -1.13
C ILE A 156 -2.42 9.23 -1.96
N LEU A 157 -2.57 8.07 -1.33
CA LEU A 157 -2.41 6.77 -1.98
C LEU A 157 -3.78 6.14 -2.18
N VAL A 158 -4.12 5.87 -3.44
CA VAL A 158 -5.37 5.23 -3.83
C VAL A 158 -5.05 3.83 -4.37
N ASP A 159 -5.44 2.79 -3.64
CA ASP A 159 -5.29 1.38 -4.06
C ASP A 159 -3.87 1.03 -4.58
N SER A 160 -2.84 1.57 -3.94
CA SER A 160 -1.43 1.43 -4.35
C SER A 160 -0.98 -0.03 -4.46
N ILE A 161 -0.22 -0.36 -5.50
CA ILE A 161 0.36 -1.71 -5.71
C ILE A 161 1.80 -1.79 -5.19
N GLY A 162 2.39 -3.00 -5.22
CA GLY A 162 3.83 -3.21 -5.02
C GLY A 162 4.32 -3.27 -3.57
N ILE A 163 3.43 -3.09 -2.58
CA ILE A 163 3.80 -3.11 -1.15
C ILE A 163 3.82 -4.54 -0.58
N LEU A 164 2.77 -5.32 -0.87
CA LEU A 164 2.79 -6.74 -0.58
C LEU A 164 3.79 -7.43 -1.52
N HIS A 165 4.35 -8.56 -1.09
CA HIS A 165 5.14 -9.37 -2.00
C HIS A 165 4.25 -9.91 -3.11
N ARG A 166 4.69 -9.85 -4.38
CA ARG A 166 3.90 -10.23 -5.57
C ARG A 166 3.18 -11.59 -5.48
N ILE A 167 3.78 -12.56 -4.80
CA ILE A 167 3.20 -13.89 -4.58
C ILE A 167 1.90 -13.83 -3.75
N ALA A 168 1.77 -12.87 -2.85
CA ALA A 168 0.58 -12.72 -2.00
C ALA A 168 -0.69 -12.31 -2.78
N PHE A 169 -0.55 -11.80 -4.02
CA PHE A 169 -1.67 -11.32 -4.84
C PHE A 169 -1.57 -11.77 -6.32
N SER A 170 -0.73 -12.76 -6.62
CA SER A 170 -0.32 -13.14 -7.98
C SER A 170 -1.45 -13.67 -8.88
N LYS A 171 -2.61 -14.06 -8.33
CA LYS A 171 -3.75 -14.59 -9.10
C LYS A 171 -4.33 -13.61 -10.12
N LYS A 172 -4.13 -12.30 -9.94
CA LYS A 172 -4.77 -11.26 -10.79
C LYS A 172 -3.80 -10.27 -11.45
N ILE A 173 -2.49 -10.36 -11.19
CA ILE A 173 -1.45 -9.68 -12.01
C ILE A 173 -1.53 -10.16 -13.48
N MET A 174 -2.09 -11.35 -13.71
CA MET A 174 -2.32 -11.93 -15.04
C MET A 174 -3.34 -11.16 -15.90
N GLU A 175 -4.06 -10.17 -15.36
CA GLU A 175 -4.95 -9.29 -16.14
C GLU A 175 -4.20 -8.13 -16.81
N PHE A 176 -2.93 -7.86 -16.45
CA PHE A 176 -2.10 -6.81 -17.07
C PHE A 176 -1.49 -7.23 -18.42
N ASP A 177 -2.26 -7.86 -19.31
CA ASP A 177 -1.86 -8.26 -20.69
C ASP A 177 -0.37 -8.64 -20.84
N LEU A 178 0.15 -9.40 -19.85
CA LEU A 178 1.55 -9.75 -19.79
C LEU A 178 1.77 -10.84 -20.85
N PRO A 179 2.71 -10.65 -21.78
CA PRO A 179 2.92 -11.60 -22.86
C PRO A 179 3.66 -12.84 -22.34
N LEU A 180 2.92 -13.75 -21.70
CA LEU A 180 3.45 -14.96 -21.08
C LEU A 180 3.98 -15.98 -22.10
N ASP A 181 3.58 -15.87 -23.36
CA ASP A 181 3.93 -16.80 -24.45
C ASP A 181 5.45 -16.96 -24.68
N ASN A 182 6.26 -15.96 -24.28
CA ASN A 182 7.72 -15.94 -24.46
C ASN A 182 8.49 -16.13 -23.14
N TRP A 183 7.81 -16.39 -22.04
CA TRP A 183 8.47 -16.58 -20.74
C TRP A 183 9.09 -17.99 -20.70
N PRO A 184 10.29 -18.17 -20.11
CA PRO A 184 10.87 -19.51 -19.98
C PRO A 184 9.88 -20.40 -19.22
N GLU A 185 9.76 -21.69 -19.55
CA GLU A 185 8.90 -22.66 -18.83
C GLU A 185 9.14 -22.66 -17.31
N ILE A 186 10.31 -22.19 -16.87
CA ILE A 186 10.70 -22.03 -15.46
C ILE A 186 9.96 -20.87 -14.76
N ILE A 187 9.42 -19.91 -15.51
CA ILE A 187 8.58 -18.79 -15.02
C ILE A 187 7.12 -18.94 -15.50
N ALA A 188 6.89 -19.66 -16.62
CA ALA A 188 5.58 -19.93 -17.20
C ALA A 188 4.94 -21.26 -16.74
N ALA A 189 5.67 -22.14 -16.03
CA ALA A 189 5.04 -23.20 -15.22
C ALA A 189 3.99 -22.52 -14.37
N PRO A 190 2.74 -23.03 -14.32
CA PRO A 190 1.60 -22.17 -14.06
C PRO A 190 1.85 -21.43 -12.76
N LEU A 191 1.92 -20.09 -12.83
CA LEU A 191 1.80 -19.24 -11.65
C LEU A 191 0.56 -19.67 -10.84
N GLN A 192 -0.41 -20.29 -11.52
CA GLN A 192 -1.53 -21.09 -11.00
C GLN A 192 -1.14 -22.16 -9.96
N GLU A 193 -0.06 -22.94 -10.12
CA GLU A 193 0.44 -23.88 -9.11
C GLU A 193 1.03 -23.14 -7.88
N ALA A 194 1.64 -21.95 -8.06
CA ALA A 194 2.12 -21.13 -6.95
C ALA A 194 0.95 -20.45 -6.18
N ILE A 195 -0.11 -20.07 -6.91
CA ILE A 195 -1.39 -19.53 -6.42
C ILE A 195 -2.20 -20.60 -5.70
N ASP A 196 -2.30 -21.78 -6.28
CA ASP A 196 -2.94 -22.96 -5.73
C ASP A 196 -2.02 -23.59 -4.68
N SER A 197 -0.77 -23.18 -4.47
CA SER A 197 0.02 -23.68 -3.34
C SER A 197 -0.13 -22.83 -2.06
N ILE A 198 -0.71 -21.63 -2.17
CA ILE A 198 -1.08 -20.80 -1.01
C ILE A 198 -2.55 -21.04 -0.63
N ASN A 199 -3.42 -21.28 -1.62
CA ASN A 199 -4.84 -21.58 -1.39
C ASN A 199 -5.20 -23.07 -1.49
N ASP A 200 -4.42 -23.90 -2.18
CA ASP A 200 -4.63 -25.35 -2.33
C ASP A 200 -3.52 -26.12 -1.59
N PHE A 201 -3.97 -27.16 -0.89
CA PHE A 201 -3.36 -27.63 0.36
C PHE A 201 -2.55 -28.93 0.19
N THR A 202 -2.09 -29.26 -1.02
CA THR A 202 -1.41 -30.54 -1.30
C THR A 202 0.08 -30.33 -1.59
N GLY A 203 0.92 -31.18 -0.99
CA GLY A 203 2.38 -31.03 -0.97
C GLY A 203 3.07 -31.16 -2.34
N SER A 204 4.39 -30.86 -2.33
CA SER A 204 5.39 -30.85 -3.43
C SER A 204 5.69 -29.51 -4.13
N THR A 205 4.86 -28.47 -4.00
CA THR A 205 5.02 -27.21 -4.76
C THR A 205 5.95 -26.17 -4.10
N ALA A 206 6.07 -26.19 -2.77
CA ALA A 206 6.94 -25.29 -2.02
C ALA A 206 8.44 -25.38 -2.36
N GLU A 207 8.89 -26.55 -2.84
CA GLU A 207 10.28 -26.77 -3.24
C GLU A 207 10.56 -26.21 -4.65
N LYS A 208 9.53 -26.14 -5.51
CA LYS A 208 9.59 -25.46 -6.82
C LYS A 208 9.54 -23.93 -6.69
N MET A 209 8.82 -23.40 -5.69
CA MET A 209 8.71 -21.96 -5.39
C MET A 209 10.02 -21.23 -5.11
N THR A 210 11.09 -21.96 -4.75
CA THR A 210 12.41 -21.36 -4.47
C THR A 210 13.32 -21.31 -5.71
N LYS A 211 12.96 -22.02 -6.78
CA LYS A 211 13.77 -22.12 -8.02
C LYS A 211 13.10 -21.51 -9.26
N GLN A 212 11.84 -21.12 -9.18
CA GLN A 212 11.05 -20.67 -10.33
C GLN A 212 10.64 -19.19 -10.17
N GLY A 213 11.27 -18.29 -10.96
CA GLY A 213 10.97 -16.86 -10.99
C GLY A 213 11.49 -16.07 -9.78
N SER A 214 12.76 -16.28 -9.42
CA SER A 214 13.40 -15.56 -8.31
C SER A 214 13.44 -14.05 -8.58
N ALA A 215 13.55 -13.21 -7.53
CA ALA A 215 13.75 -11.76 -7.71
C ALA A 215 14.99 -11.46 -8.59
N GLU A 216 15.98 -12.37 -8.58
CA GLU A 216 17.15 -12.30 -9.47
C GLU A 216 16.80 -12.50 -10.94
N ASP A 217 15.86 -13.39 -11.27
CA ASP A 217 15.44 -13.62 -12.65
C ASP A 217 14.65 -12.43 -13.20
N ILE A 218 13.79 -11.83 -12.38
CA ILE A 218 13.07 -10.60 -12.75
C ILE A 218 14.06 -9.43 -12.91
N SER A 219 15.03 -9.30 -12.01
CA SER A 219 16.09 -8.30 -12.11
C SER A 219 16.87 -8.46 -13.43
N LYS A 220 17.21 -9.69 -13.84
CA LYS A 220 17.85 -9.96 -15.14
C LYS A 220 16.96 -9.53 -16.31
N ILE A 221 15.65 -9.83 -16.27
CA ILE A 221 14.70 -9.38 -17.32
C ILE A 221 14.70 -7.86 -17.44
N LEU A 222 14.60 -7.16 -16.31
CA LEU A 222 14.53 -5.70 -16.27
C LEU A 222 15.86 -5.02 -16.63
N SER A 223 17.00 -5.66 -16.35
CA SER A 223 18.33 -5.07 -16.51
C SER A 223 18.75 -4.81 -17.96
N THR A 224 18.26 -5.56 -18.94
CA THR A 224 18.71 -5.43 -20.35
C THR A 224 17.58 -5.13 -21.33
N PRO A 225 17.79 -4.22 -22.31
CA PRO A 225 16.79 -3.96 -23.35
C PRO A 225 16.37 -5.21 -24.14
N VAL A 226 17.31 -6.13 -24.39
CA VAL A 226 17.04 -7.38 -25.13
C VAL A 226 16.10 -8.28 -24.33
N ALA A 227 16.35 -8.50 -23.05
CA ALA A 227 15.47 -9.33 -22.23
C ALA A 227 14.07 -8.72 -22.10
N ARG A 228 13.95 -7.40 -21.91
CA ARG A 228 12.64 -6.72 -21.92
C ARG A 228 11.89 -6.88 -23.25
N ARG A 229 12.58 -6.86 -24.39
CA ARG A 229 11.95 -7.15 -25.70
C ARG A 229 11.44 -8.57 -25.80
N ILE A 230 12.23 -9.54 -25.35
CA ILE A 230 11.88 -10.96 -25.45
C ILE A 230 10.70 -11.28 -24.51
N PHE A 231 10.83 -10.93 -23.23
CA PHE A 231 9.90 -11.35 -22.18
C PHE A 231 8.72 -10.41 -21.98
N LEU A 232 8.88 -9.12 -22.27
CA LEU A 232 7.83 -8.11 -22.05
C LEU A 232 7.36 -7.46 -23.35
N ARG A 233 7.76 -8.01 -24.51
CA ARG A 233 7.51 -7.44 -25.86
C ARG A 233 7.98 -5.99 -26.01
N GLY A 234 8.86 -5.52 -25.12
CA GLY A 234 9.27 -4.12 -25.03
C GLY A 234 8.15 -3.15 -24.65
N LYS A 235 7.00 -3.66 -24.18
CA LYS A 235 5.85 -2.84 -23.75
C LYS A 235 6.19 -2.10 -22.46
N SER A 236 6.15 -0.78 -22.49
CA SER A 236 6.49 0.10 -21.36
C SER A 236 5.63 -0.15 -20.13
N ASN A 237 4.32 -0.33 -20.32
CA ASN A 237 3.38 -0.62 -19.23
C ASN A 237 3.72 -1.91 -18.47
N ALA A 238 4.03 -3.00 -19.18
CA ALA A 238 4.45 -4.27 -18.60
C ALA A 238 5.80 -4.14 -17.88
N ILE A 239 6.73 -3.38 -18.44
CA ILE A 239 8.03 -3.11 -17.79
C ILE A 239 7.84 -2.33 -16.48
N ALA A 240 7.03 -1.27 -16.48
CA ALA A 240 6.76 -0.46 -15.29
C ALA A 240 6.05 -1.27 -14.20
N ALA A 241 5.01 -2.03 -14.56
CA ALA A 241 4.30 -2.90 -13.63
C ALA A 241 5.23 -3.95 -12.99
N LEU A 242 6.08 -4.60 -13.79
CA LEU A 242 7.04 -5.57 -13.28
C LEU A 242 8.11 -4.92 -12.39
N ALA A 243 8.62 -3.75 -12.79
CA ALA A 243 9.63 -3.04 -12.02
C ALA A 243 9.10 -2.59 -10.66
N VAL A 244 7.87 -2.07 -10.60
CA VAL A 244 7.23 -1.65 -9.34
C VAL A 244 6.89 -2.85 -8.45
N THR A 245 6.29 -3.91 -8.99
CA THR A 245 5.90 -5.09 -8.19
C THR A 245 7.08 -5.95 -7.72
N ASN A 246 8.27 -5.75 -8.29
CA ASN A 246 9.51 -6.39 -7.85
C ASN A 246 10.34 -5.48 -6.93
N HIS A 247 9.95 -4.23 -6.74
CA HIS A 247 10.69 -3.31 -5.88
C HIS A 247 10.39 -3.58 -4.40
N ASP A 248 11.44 -3.55 -3.57
CA ASP A 248 11.29 -3.68 -2.12
C ASP A 248 11.13 -2.30 -1.49
N PHE A 249 9.91 -1.98 -1.06
CA PHE A 249 9.57 -0.70 -0.41
C PHE A 249 9.90 -0.65 1.08
N SER A 250 10.42 -1.73 1.68
CA SER A 250 10.52 -1.88 3.14
C SER A 250 11.28 -0.73 3.82
N ASN A 251 12.44 -0.36 3.26
CA ASN A 251 13.31 0.69 3.81
C ASN A 251 12.83 2.12 3.53
N LEU A 252 11.78 2.29 2.72
CA LEU A 252 11.29 3.60 2.30
C LEU A 252 10.17 4.13 3.21
N LEU A 253 9.41 3.24 3.86
CA LEU A 253 8.22 3.61 4.60
C LEU A 253 8.52 4.56 5.78
N ASP A 254 9.65 4.35 6.46
CA ASP A 254 10.09 5.20 7.58
C ASP A 254 10.54 6.60 7.14
N MET A 255 10.88 6.77 5.86
CA MET A 255 11.35 8.04 5.29
C MET A 255 10.19 8.96 4.89
N VAL A 256 8.97 8.43 4.81
CA VAL A 256 7.77 9.20 4.46
C VAL A 256 7.27 9.95 5.70
N THR A 257 7.63 11.23 5.80
CA THR A 257 7.30 12.07 6.97
C THR A 257 6.08 12.97 6.78
N CYS A 258 5.55 13.09 5.56
CA CYS A 258 4.38 13.92 5.28
C CYS A 258 3.07 13.25 5.76
N GLU A 259 2.03 14.07 5.96
CA GLU A 259 0.69 13.55 6.22
C GLU A 259 0.23 12.69 5.03
N THR A 260 -0.18 11.45 5.30
CA THR A 260 -0.57 10.48 4.27
C THR A 260 -2.01 10.04 4.43
N LEU A 261 -2.82 10.24 3.39
CA LEU A 261 -4.16 9.67 3.30
C LEU A 261 -4.13 8.42 2.43
N LEU A 262 -4.63 7.31 2.95
CA LEU A 262 -4.82 6.07 2.22
C LEU A 262 -6.32 5.93 1.90
N ILE A 263 -6.69 5.82 0.64
CA ILE A 263 -8.05 5.56 0.20
C ILE A 263 -8.06 4.20 -0.50
N TRP A 264 -8.96 3.31 -0.10
CA TRP A 264 -8.94 1.93 -0.58
C TRP A 264 -10.33 1.40 -0.88
N GLY A 265 -10.50 0.71 -2.01
CA GLY A 265 -11.72 -0.02 -2.32
C GLY A 265 -11.85 -1.27 -1.46
N GLU A 266 -13.00 -1.46 -0.81
CA GLU A 266 -13.28 -2.65 0.02
C GLU A 266 -13.12 -3.96 -0.76
N ASN A 267 -13.53 -3.96 -2.03
CA ASN A 267 -13.53 -5.10 -2.94
C ASN A 267 -12.38 -5.02 -3.96
N ASP A 268 -11.32 -4.27 -3.68
CA ASP A 268 -10.14 -4.25 -4.53
C ASP A 268 -9.54 -5.66 -4.62
N ASN A 269 -9.53 -6.18 -5.83
CA ASN A 269 -9.06 -7.51 -6.20
C ASN A 269 -7.64 -7.49 -6.79
N ILE A 270 -7.09 -6.31 -7.08
CA ILE A 270 -5.75 -6.11 -7.63
C ILE A 270 -4.78 -5.79 -6.49
N SER A 271 -5.11 -4.79 -5.67
CA SER A 271 -4.40 -4.48 -4.42
C SER A 271 -5.34 -4.62 -3.24
N PRO A 272 -5.42 -5.80 -2.59
CA PRO A 272 -6.39 -6.01 -1.51
C PRO A 272 -6.26 -4.98 -0.39
N VAL A 273 -7.36 -4.67 0.32
CA VAL A 273 -7.40 -3.77 1.50
C VAL A 273 -6.30 -4.07 2.53
N ARG A 274 -5.84 -5.32 2.59
CA ARG A 274 -4.68 -5.73 3.40
C ARG A 274 -3.45 -4.85 3.16
N THR A 275 -3.19 -4.42 1.92
CA THR A 275 -2.12 -3.47 1.57
C THR A 275 -2.30 -2.13 2.28
N GLY A 276 -3.50 -1.54 2.21
CA GLY A 276 -3.83 -0.30 2.91
C GLY A 276 -3.66 -0.42 4.42
N LYS A 277 -4.08 -1.54 5.03
CA LYS A 277 -3.86 -1.82 6.47
C LYS A 277 -2.38 -1.92 6.85
N VAL A 278 -1.56 -2.50 5.97
CA VAL A 278 -0.09 -2.57 6.18
C VAL A 278 0.52 -1.18 6.14
N LEU A 279 0.17 -0.36 5.15
CA LEU A 279 0.64 1.02 5.05
C LEU A 279 0.17 1.86 6.25
N ASP A 280 -1.10 1.75 6.65
CA ASP A 280 -1.63 2.43 7.85
C ASP A 280 -0.85 2.04 9.10
N ALA A 281 -0.42 0.79 9.22
CA ALA A 281 0.35 0.34 10.37
C ALA A 281 1.80 0.83 10.37
N LEU A 282 2.44 0.93 9.19
CA LEU A 282 3.87 1.21 9.06
C LEU A 282 4.19 2.70 8.87
N LEU A 283 3.41 3.44 8.07
CA LEU A 283 3.68 4.84 7.78
C LEU A 283 3.45 5.71 9.03
N PRO A 284 4.40 6.58 9.43
CA PRO A 284 4.31 7.34 10.68
C PRO A 284 3.02 8.17 10.82
N HIS A 285 2.61 8.84 9.75
CA HIS A 285 1.52 9.81 9.72
C HIS A 285 0.43 9.43 8.70
N ALA A 286 0.02 8.17 8.68
CA ALA A 286 -1.03 7.68 7.79
C ALA A 286 -2.42 7.60 8.46
N SER A 287 -3.44 7.77 7.62
CA SER A 287 -4.85 7.49 7.94
C SER A 287 -5.51 6.73 6.81
N LEU A 288 -6.10 5.58 7.12
CA LEU A 288 -6.83 4.75 6.16
C LEU A 288 -8.33 5.02 6.13
N VAL A 289 -8.86 5.23 4.93
CA VAL A 289 -10.30 5.25 4.62
C VAL A 289 -10.60 4.12 3.63
N ILE A 290 -11.49 3.21 4.02
CA ILE A 290 -11.98 2.14 3.15
C ILE A 290 -13.33 2.55 2.57
N ILE A 291 -13.47 2.50 1.25
CA ILE A 291 -14.68 2.84 0.53
C ILE A 291 -15.52 1.59 0.31
N PRO A 292 -16.71 1.48 0.94
CA PRO A 292 -17.53 0.29 0.87
C PRO A 292 -17.97 -0.02 -0.56
N ARG A 293 -17.88 -1.30 -0.93
CA ARG A 293 -18.30 -1.85 -2.22
C ARG A 293 -17.54 -1.30 -3.45
N ALA A 294 -16.52 -0.48 -3.29
CA ALA A 294 -15.64 -0.06 -4.39
C ALA A 294 -14.60 -1.15 -4.70
N GLY A 295 -14.23 -1.27 -5.98
CA GLY A 295 -13.11 -2.09 -6.45
C GLY A 295 -11.82 -1.29 -6.55
N HIS A 296 -10.95 -1.63 -7.50
CA HIS A 296 -9.62 -1.02 -7.66
C HIS A 296 -9.65 0.45 -8.08
N VAL A 297 -10.76 0.97 -8.60
CA VAL A 297 -10.90 2.34 -9.09
C VAL A 297 -11.99 3.07 -8.31
N PRO A 298 -11.82 3.27 -6.99
CA PRO A 298 -12.88 3.78 -6.13
C PRO A 298 -13.35 5.19 -6.49
N MET A 299 -12.48 6.00 -7.09
CA MET A 299 -12.82 7.31 -7.65
C MET A 299 -13.89 7.25 -8.75
N ASN A 300 -13.98 6.12 -9.46
CA ASN A 300 -14.99 5.86 -10.48
C ASN A 300 -16.17 5.07 -9.92
N ASP A 301 -15.90 3.99 -9.18
CA ASP A 301 -16.94 3.09 -8.64
C ASP A 301 -17.85 3.79 -7.62
N ARG A 302 -17.26 4.69 -6.83
CA ARG A 302 -17.87 5.35 -5.67
C ARG A 302 -17.41 6.80 -5.55
N ARG A 303 -17.54 7.57 -6.63
CA ARG A 303 -17.08 8.98 -6.74
C ARG A 303 -17.42 9.85 -5.52
N ASP A 304 -18.67 9.87 -5.08
CA ASP A 304 -19.09 10.76 -3.99
C ASP A 304 -18.47 10.35 -2.64
N ASP A 305 -18.39 9.06 -2.36
CA ASP A 305 -17.71 8.53 -1.17
C ASP A 305 -16.21 8.85 -1.22
N PHE A 306 -15.61 8.76 -2.42
CA PHE A 306 -14.21 9.11 -2.66
C PHE A 306 -13.93 10.60 -2.42
N LEU A 307 -14.76 11.49 -2.97
CA LEU A 307 -14.64 12.94 -2.76
C LEU A 307 -14.84 13.31 -1.28
N THR A 308 -15.78 12.64 -0.61
CA THR A 308 -16.00 12.80 0.84
C THR A 308 -14.75 12.41 1.62
N ALA A 309 -14.12 11.28 1.29
CA ALA A 309 -12.88 10.85 1.92
C ALA A 309 -11.71 11.81 1.64
N LEU A 310 -11.58 12.25 0.38
CA LEU A 310 -10.50 13.13 -0.07
C LEU A 310 -10.53 14.50 0.62
N PHE A 311 -11.73 15.06 0.80
CA PHE A 311 -11.92 16.41 1.34
C PHE A 311 -12.36 16.45 2.80
N ALA A 312 -12.28 15.33 3.51
CA ALA A 312 -12.60 15.28 4.93
C ALA A 312 -11.77 16.31 5.72
N GLU A 313 -12.45 17.18 6.49
CA GLU A 313 -11.81 18.21 7.33
C GLU A 313 -10.92 17.60 8.42
N SER A 314 -11.21 16.36 8.82
CA SER A 314 -10.39 15.59 9.75
C SER A 314 -10.24 14.17 9.23
N LEU A 315 -9.00 13.68 9.23
CA LEU A 315 -8.72 12.31 8.87
C LEU A 315 -9.03 11.36 10.04
N PRO A 316 -9.39 10.10 9.75
CA PRO A 316 -9.47 9.07 10.77
C PRO A 316 -8.17 9.02 11.57
N LYS A 317 -8.27 8.81 12.89
CA LYS A 317 -7.06 8.55 13.68
C LYS A 317 -6.43 7.27 13.17
N LYS A 318 -5.11 7.31 12.93
CA LYS A 318 -4.30 6.13 12.63
C LYS A 318 -4.66 4.98 13.56
N THR A 319 -4.79 3.78 13.01
CA THR A 319 -5.09 2.60 13.81
C THR A 319 -3.95 2.37 14.81
N GLN A 320 -4.24 2.52 16.11
CA GLN A 320 -3.25 2.25 17.14
C GLN A 320 -3.18 0.74 17.40
N ARG A 321 -1.95 0.19 17.37
CA ARG A 321 -1.72 -1.18 17.82
C ARG A 321 -2.03 -1.29 19.31
N PRO A 322 -2.60 -2.41 19.80
CA PRO A 322 -2.78 -2.63 21.23
C PRO A 322 -1.41 -2.64 21.94
N VAL A 323 -1.06 -1.60 22.70
CA VAL A 323 0.32 -1.44 23.22
C VAL A 323 0.55 -2.16 24.55
N SER A 324 -0.46 -2.23 25.43
CA SER A 324 -0.25 -2.73 26.79
C SER A 324 -1.05 -4.00 27.03
N TYR A 325 -0.34 -5.13 27.09
CA TYR A 325 -0.87 -6.30 27.79
C TYR A 325 -0.98 -5.98 29.28
N SER A 326 -2.03 -6.48 29.91
CA SER A 326 -2.17 -6.56 31.36
C SER A 326 -2.76 -7.91 31.69
N LYS A 327 -2.27 -8.58 32.75
CA LYS A 327 -2.79 -9.87 33.17
C LYS A 327 -4.27 -9.77 33.56
N THR A 328 -5.09 -10.61 32.95
CA THR A 328 -6.57 -10.61 33.08
C THR A 328 -7.12 -11.93 33.62
N GLY A 329 -6.37 -13.03 33.49
CA GLY A 329 -6.89 -14.39 33.70
C GLY A 329 -7.72 -14.93 32.53
N ARG A 330 -7.94 -14.13 31.47
CA ARG A 330 -8.79 -14.52 30.34
C ARG A 330 -8.04 -15.44 29.38
N VAL A 331 -8.58 -16.63 29.14
CA VAL A 331 -8.04 -17.58 28.16
C VAL A 331 -9.02 -17.70 26.99
N GLY A 332 -8.50 -17.55 25.78
CA GLY A 332 -9.24 -17.85 24.55
C GLY A 332 -9.00 -19.30 24.15
N SER A 333 -10.05 -20.03 23.79
CA SER A 333 -9.92 -21.42 23.37
C SER A 333 -10.77 -21.71 22.14
N CYS A 334 -10.25 -22.53 21.23
CA CYS A 334 -10.97 -23.09 20.11
C CYS A 334 -10.57 -24.56 19.97
N PHE A 335 -11.55 -25.46 19.89
CA PHE A 335 -11.30 -26.90 19.68
C PHE A 335 -12.28 -27.45 18.64
N ASN A 336 -11.77 -27.95 17.52
CA ASN A 336 -12.55 -28.53 16.42
C ASN A 336 -13.74 -27.64 16.00
N GLN A 337 -13.48 -26.34 15.87
CA GLN A 337 -14.49 -25.31 15.59
C GLN A 337 -14.11 -24.49 14.37
N SER A 338 -15.09 -23.83 13.76
CA SER A 338 -14.88 -22.94 12.61
C SER A 338 -15.46 -21.55 12.87
N GLY A 339 -14.81 -20.51 12.34
CA GLY A 339 -15.33 -19.14 12.36
C GLY A 339 -15.20 -18.40 13.69
N MET A 340 -14.39 -18.92 14.63
CA MET A 340 -14.17 -18.31 15.94
C MET A 340 -13.52 -16.94 15.82
N LYS A 341 -13.95 -15.99 16.67
CA LYS A 341 -13.44 -14.60 16.68
C LYS A 341 -12.93 -14.21 18.06
N PHE A 342 -11.74 -13.63 18.13
CA PHE A 342 -11.09 -13.16 19.36
C PHE A 342 -10.77 -11.68 19.25
N SER A 343 -11.07 -10.92 20.32
CA SER A 343 -10.75 -9.49 20.45
C SER A 343 -10.59 -9.07 21.90
N GLY A 344 -9.79 -8.02 22.14
CA GLY A 344 -9.47 -7.51 23.47
C GLY A 344 -8.23 -8.18 24.08
N VAL A 345 -8.13 -8.13 25.41
CA VAL A 345 -6.95 -8.64 26.13
C VAL A 345 -7.17 -10.09 26.57
N TYR A 346 -6.17 -10.93 26.36
CA TYR A 346 -6.11 -12.33 26.81
C TYR A 346 -4.76 -12.60 27.46
N ASP A 347 -4.71 -13.51 28.42
CA ASP A 347 -3.43 -14.02 28.91
C ASP A 347 -2.82 -14.98 27.87
N ARG A 348 -3.67 -15.82 27.26
CA ARG A 348 -3.31 -16.70 26.14
C ARG A 348 -4.50 -17.10 25.29
N ILE A 349 -4.21 -17.51 24.06
CA ILE A 349 -5.17 -18.12 23.13
C ILE A 349 -4.65 -19.49 22.69
N GLU A 350 -5.46 -20.53 22.82
CA GLU A 350 -5.12 -21.92 22.48
C GLU A 350 -6.10 -22.45 21.42
N LEU A 351 -5.58 -22.90 20.29
CA LEU A 351 -6.36 -23.36 19.14
C LEU A 351 -5.93 -24.78 18.75
N ASP A 352 -6.89 -25.68 18.58
CA ASP A 352 -6.64 -27.05 18.13
C ASP A 352 -7.72 -27.49 17.13
N GLN A 353 -7.30 -27.92 15.94
CA GLN A 353 -8.17 -28.35 14.84
C GLN A 353 -9.21 -27.29 14.41
N CYS A 354 -8.84 -26.01 14.43
CA CYS A 354 -9.75 -24.91 14.15
C CYS A 354 -9.60 -24.32 12.74
N LYS A 355 -10.72 -23.87 12.15
CA LYS A 355 -10.74 -23.25 10.81
C LYS A 355 -11.32 -21.84 10.84
N ASP A 356 -10.91 -20.98 9.91
CA ASP A 356 -11.37 -19.58 9.79
C ASP A 356 -11.36 -18.81 11.13
N VAL A 357 -10.33 -19.03 11.95
CA VAL A 357 -10.19 -18.29 13.22
C VAL A 357 -9.72 -16.88 12.92
N ARG A 358 -10.41 -15.87 13.47
CA ARG A 358 -10.05 -14.46 13.33
C ARG A 358 -9.66 -13.87 14.67
N ILE A 359 -8.44 -13.34 14.76
CA ILE A 359 -7.91 -12.65 15.93
C ILE A 359 -7.66 -11.21 15.52
N SER A 360 -8.35 -10.25 16.14
CA SER A 360 -8.26 -8.85 15.71
C SER A 360 -8.28 -7.92 16.91
N ASN A 361 -7.38 -6.94 16.92
CA ASN A 361 -7.25 -5.99 18.04
C ASN A 361 -7.01 -6.71 19.38
N VAL A 362 -6.11 -7.70 19.37
CA VAL A 362 -5.77 -8.50 20.54
C VAL A 362 -4.44 -8.05 21.14
N SER A 363 -4.40 -8.03 22.48
CA SER A 363 -3.16 -8.01 23.24
C SER A 363 -3.08 -9.29 24.07
N THR A 364 -2.02 -10.08 23.90
CA THR A 364 -1.84 -11.36 24.59
C THR A 364 -0.37 -11.65 24.88
N GLU A 365 -0.07 -12.50 25.86
CA GLU A 365 1.30 -12.99 26.06
C GLU A 365 1.62 -14.16 25.14
N TYR A 366 0.61 -14.94 24.74
CA TYR A 366 0.85 -16.19 24.05
C TYR A 366 -0.30 -16.58 23.13
N ILE A 367 0.04 -17.14 21.98
CA ILE A 367 -0.91 -17.85 21.11
C ILE A 367 -0.29 -19.18 20.73
N ALA A 368 -1.00 -20.28 21.01
CA ALA A 368 -0.67 -21.61 20.51
C ALA A 368 -1.71 -22.06 19.51
N ALA A 369 -1.27 -22.66 18.41
CA ALA A 369 -2.18 -23.28 17.47
C ALA A 369 -1.63 -24.57 16.89
N LYS A 370 -2.51 -25.57 16.84
CA LYS A 370 -2.24 -26.88 16.26
C LYS A 370 -3.30 -27.23 15.23
N ASP A 371 -2.89 -27.77 14.09
CA ASP A 371 -3.80 -28.23 13.03
C ASP A 371 -4.85 -27.17 12.63
N SER A 372 -4.48 -25.89 12.65
CA SER A 372 -5.43 -24.77 12.61
C SER A 372 -5.14 -23.75 11.49
N GLU A 373 -6.19 -23.05 11.05
CA GLU A 373 -6.12 -21.93 10.10
C GLU A 373 -6.55 -20.62 10.78
N ILE A 374 -5.65 -19.63 10.77
CA ILE A 374 -5.76 -18.44 11.60
C ILE A 374 -5.47 -17.18 10.79
N LYS A 375 -6.25 -16.13 11.01
CA LYS A 375 -5.98 -14.78 10.53
C LYS A 375 -5.83 -13.85 11.73
N ILE A 376 -4.69 -13.20 11.84
CA ILE A 376 -4.39 -12.26 12.93
C ILE A 376 -4.17 -10.87 12.32
N GLU A 377 -4.88 -9.86 12.83
CA GLU A 377 -4.77 -8.48 12.37
C GLU A 377 -4.64 -7.51 13.55
N ASN A 378 -3.83 -6.46 13.38
CA ASN A 378 -3.65 -5.35 14.33
C ASN A 378 -3.55 -5.81 15.79
N SER A 379 -2.61 -6.72 16.07
CA SER A 379 -2.50 -7.38 17.38
C SER A 379 -1.06 -7.42 17.87
N THR A 380 -0.92 -7.45 19.19
CA THR A 380 0.36 -7.45 19.88
C THR A 380 0.46 -8.69 20.75
N ILE A 381 1.54 -9.45 20.56
CA ILE A 381 1.84 -10.67 21.29
C ILE A 381 3.14 -10.43 22.05
N THR A 382 3.05 -10.18 23.37
CA THR A 382 4.20 -9.82 24.21
C THR A 382 4.65 -11.00 25.07
N GLY A 383 5.07 -12.09 24.43
CA GLY A 383 5.53 -13.29 25.11
C GLY A 383 6.89 -13.11 25.80
N LYS A 384 7.13 -13.91 26.85
CA LYS A 384 8.44 -13.99 27.51
C LYS A 384 9.35 -15.03 26.89
N ALA A 385 8.85 -16.26 26.68
CA ALA A 385 9.60 -17.36 26.08
C ALA A 385 9.32 -17.45 24.58
N ILE A 386 8.14 -17.94 24.21
CA ILE A 386 7.63 -17.96 22.84
C ILE A 386 6.42 -17.03 22.78
N GLY A 387 6.35 -16.14 21.78
CA GLY A 387 5.17 -15.31 21.54
C GLY A 387 4.06 -16.10 20.84
N LEU A 388 4.39 -16.67 19.69
CA LEU A 388 3.47 -17.42 18.84
C LEU A 388 4.04 -18.82 18.56
N ASP A 389 3.30 -19.86 18.93
CA ASP A 389 3.68 -21.26 18.74
C ASP A 389 2.69 -21.95 17.79
N LEU A 390 3.20 -22.43 16.65
CA LEU A 390 2.41 -23.03 15.59
C LEU A 390 2.91 -24.43 15.28
N ASN A 391 1.99 -25.39 15.23
CA ASN A 391 2.27 -26.75 14.77
C ASN A 391 1.28 -27.15 13.67
N ASN A 392 1.79 -27.56 12.51
CA ASN A 392 0.99 -27.99 11.35
C ASN A 392 -0.16 -27.01 11.03
N SER A 393 0.11 -25.72 11.09
CA SER A 393 -0.90 -24.67 11.03
C SER A 393 -0.63 -23.66 9.92
N LYS A 394 -1.69 -22.95 9.52
CA LYS A 394 -1.64 -21.85 8.55
C LYS A 394 -1.97 -20.53 9.23
N LEU A 395 -1.16 -19.51 8.93
CA LEU A 395 -1.36 -18.17 9.47
C LEU A 395 -1.29 -17.11 8.37
N THR A 396 -2.27 -16.21 8.36
CA THR A 396 -2.15 -14.90 7.71
C THR A 396 -2.06 -13.82 8.80
N GLY A 397 -0.91 -13.18 8.93
CA GLY A 397 -0.64 -12.10 9.86
C GLY A 397 -0.55 -10.75 9.17
N THR A 398 -1.24 -9.74 9.70
CA THR A 398 -1.20 -8.35 9.20
C THR A 398 -1.03 -7.36 10.34
N ALA A 399 -0.05 -6.47 10.23
CA ALA A 399 0.18 -5.41 11.22
C ALA A 399 0.35 -5.95 12.65
N LEU A 400 1.23 -6.95 12.83
CA LEU A 400 1.46 -7.60 14.12
C LEU A 400 2.75 -7.09 14.78
N THR A 401 2.77 -7.10 16.10
CA THR A 401 4.02 -7.00 16.88
C THR A 401 4.14 -8.25 17.73
N ILE A 402 5.20 -9.02 17.57
CA ILE A 402 5.39 -10.28 18.28
C ILE A 402 6.76 -10.24 18.95
N THR A 403 6.77 -10.44 20.27
CA THR A 403 8.00 -10.43 21.06
C THR A 403 8.15 -11.72 21.85
N GLY A 404 9.39 -12.14 22.08
CA GLY A 404 9.74 -13.28 22.93
C GLY A 404 11.24 -13.47 23.04
N ASP A 405 11.70 -14.46 23.78
CA ASP A 405 13.04 -15.01 23.55
C ASP A 405 13.10 -15.60 22.13
N ILE A 406 12.01 -16.27 21.73
CA ILE A 406 11.67 -16.64 20.37
C ILE A 406 10.35 -15.92 20.02
N ALA A 407 10.33 -15.06 19.00
CA ALA A 407 9.07 -14.38 18.66
C ALA A 407 8.05 -15.37 18.07
N ILE A 408 8.47 -16.19 17.10
CA ILE A 408 7.64 -17.25 16.51
C ILE A 408 8.37 -18.60 16.56
N HIS A 409 7.72 -19.60 17.11
CA HIS A 409 8.04 -21.00 16.84
C HIS A 409 7.01 -21.55 15.86
N ALA A 410 7.45 -22.14 14.75
CA ALA A 410 6.55 -22.61 13.71
C ALA A 410 7.03 -23.94 13.13
N ASP A 411 6.44 -25.05 13.55
CA ASP A 411 6.73 -26.40 13.06
C ASP A 411 5.74 -26.83 11.97
N LYS A 412 6.24 -27.37 10.84
CA LYS A 412 5.45 -27.82 9.67
C LYS A 412 4.39 -26.81 9.21
N SER A 413 4.66 -25.53 9.43
CA SER A 413 3.66 -24.47 9.32
C SER A 413 3.95 -23.53 8.15
N ARG A 414 2.90 -22.86 7.67
CA ARG A 414 2.98 -21.87 6.59
C ARG A 414 2.43 -20.53 7.05
N LEU A 415 3.23 -19.48 6.92
CA LEU A 415 2.90 -18.15 7.40
C LEU A 415 2.99 -17.14 6.25
N ASP A 416 1.96 -16.30 6.11
CA ASP A 416 1.96 -15.11 5.28
C ASP A 416 1.90 -13.89 6.21
N LEU A 417 3.01 -13.16 6.32
CA LEU A 417 3.22 -12.08 7.28
C LEU A 417 3.43 -10.76 6.53
N ALA A 418 2.58 -9.78 6.80
CA ALA A 418 2.64 -8.46 6.16
C ALA A 418 2.63 -7.33 7.20
N GLY A 419 3.61 -6.42 7.10
CA GLY A 419 3.78 -5.33 8.07
C GLY A 419 3.97 -5.80 9.50
N VAL A 420 4.64 -6.94 9.68
CA VAL A 420 4.86 -7.56 10.99
C VAL A 420 6.21 -7.13 11.55
N THR A 421 6.25 -6.87 12.85
CA THR A 421 7.47 -6.62 13.62
C THR A 421 7.73 -7.81 14.54
N LEU A 422 8.82 -8.53 14.33
CA LEU A 422 9.25 -9.66 15.15
C LEU A 422 10.46 -9.25 15.99
N ILE A 423 10.36 -9.39 17.31
CA ILE A 423 11.44 -9.04 18.24
C ILE A 423 11.74 -10.27 19.10
N GLY A 424 12.74 -11.03 18.67
CA GLY A 424 13.27 -12.18 19.39
C GLY A 424 14.52 -11.79 20.17
N LYS A 425 14.62 -12.09 21.48
CA LYS A 425 15.90 -11.87 22.20
C LYS A 425 16.98 -12.85 21.76
N LYS A 426 16.58 -14.02 21.22
CA LYS A 426 17.48 -15.02 20.63
C LYS A 426 17.22 -15.13 19.14
N TYR A 427 15.99 -15.52 18.78
CA TYR A 427 15.58 -15.76 17.39
C TYR A 427 14.24 -15.09 17.10
N ALA A 428 14.11 -14.47 15.94
CA ALA A 428 12.83 -13.99 15.45
C ALA A 428 11.92 -15.18 15.08
N VAL A 429 12.48 -16.21 14.43
CA VAL A 429 11.72 -17.42 14.05
C VAL A 429 12.57 -18.68 14.21
N THR A 430 12.01 -19.71 14.85
CA THR A 430 12.59 -21.06 14.89
C THR A 430 11.58 -22.11 14.42
N SER A 431 12.08 -23.31 14.10
CA SER A 431 11.26 -24.46 13.75
C SER A 431 12.01 -25.76 14.07
N ASP A 432 11.29 -26.76 14.58
CA ASP A 432 11.81 -28.12 14.82
C ASP A 432 11.82 -29.00 13.53
N ASP A 433 11.03 -28.62 12.52
CA ASP A 433 11.04 -29.19 11.16
C ASP A 433 11.10 -28.03 10.14
N GLN A 434 10.67 -28.21 8.90
CA GLN A 434 10.63 -27.14 7.91
C GLN A 434 9.33 -26.31 8.01
N ALA A 435 9.48 -24.99 8.12
CA ALA A 435 8.42 -24.02 7.92
C ALA A 435 8.70 -23.08 6.75
N ILE A 436 7.63 -22.54 6.16
CA ILE A 436 7.70 -21.63 5.02
C ILE A 436 6.99 -20.34 5.37
N LEU A 437 7.72 -19.24 5.27
CA LEU A 437 7.23 -17.91 5.61
C LEU A 437 7.34 -17.01 4.38
N LEU A 438 6.25 -16.32 4.08
CA LEU A 438 6.21 -15.22 3.11
C LEU A 438 6.14 -13.92 3.88
N PHE A 439 7.15 -13.07 3.72
CA PHE A 439 7.18 -11.74 4.32
C PHE A 439 6.85 -10.66 3.29
N SER A 440 6.08 -9.67 3.72
CA SER A 440 5.85 -8.41 3.02
C SER A 440 6.15 -7.26 3.96
N VAL A 441 7.14 -6.42 3.61
CA VAL A 441 7.51 -5.19 4.35
C VAL A 441 7.50 -5.38 5.88
N SER A 442 8.18 -6.43 6.34
CA SER A 442 8.21 -6.81 7.75
C SER A 442 9.59 -6.54 8.33
N ARG A 443 9.68 -6.36 9.65
CA ARG A 443 10.94 -6.11 10.35
C ARG A 443 11.23 -7.26 11.30
N ILE A 444 12.47 -7.72 11.32
CA ILE A 444 12.94 -8.72 12.27
C ILE A 444 14.09 -8.13 13.08
N THR A 445 14.09 -8.41 14.38
CA THR A 445 15.19 -8.09 15.29
C THR A 445 15.46 -9.33 16.15
N SER A 446 16.67 -9.87 16.05
CA SER A 446 17.17 -11.06 16.73
C SER A 446 18.69 -10.94 16.98
N LEU A 447 19.32 -11.97 17.58
CA LEU A 447 20.78 -12.02 17.64
C LEU A 447 21.43 -12.25 16.27
N LEU A 448 20.66 -12.72 15.28
CA LEU A 448 21.14 -13.05 13.94
C LEU A 448 20.93 -11.92 12.93
N SER A 449 19.89 -11.10 13.13
CA SER A 449 19.49 -10.07 12.16
C SER A 449 18.76 -8.91 12.84
N ASP A 450 18.99 -7.68 12.37
CA ASP A 450 18.16 -6.51 12.64
C ASP A 450 17.97 -5.75 11.33
N ASP A 451 16.96 -6.16 10.55
CA ASP A 451 16.71 -5.62 9.22
C ASP A 451 15.24 -5.84 8.80
N TYR A 452 14.87 -5.20 7.70
CA TYR A 452 13.64 -5.51 6.99
C TYR A 452 13.76 -6.81 6.21
N ILE A 453 12.62 -7.47 6.05
CA ILE A 453 12.49 -8.72 5.32
C ILE A 453 11.27 -8.67 4.41
N HIS A 454 11.53 -9.03 3.15
CA HIS A 454 10.56 -9.10 2.08
C HIS A 454 10.86 -10.36 1.24
N GLY A 455 9.81 -11.15 0.94
CA GLY A 455 9.92 -12.40 0.18
C GLY A 455 9.88 -13.67 1.03
N VAL A 456 10.14 -14.80 0.36
CA VAL A 456 9.98 -16.15 0.93
C VAL A 456 11.22 -16.53 1.75
N ARG A 457 11.00 -17.18 2.90
CA ARG A 457 12.04 -17.81 3.74
C ARG A 457 11.62 -19.23 4.11
N LYS A 458 12.59 -20.13 4.13
CA LYS A 458 12.46 -21.45 4.76
C LYS A 458 13.18 -21.39 6.09
N VAL A 459 12.52 -21.87 7.14
CA VAL A 459 13.10 -21.96 8.49
C VAL A 459 13.14 -23.43 8.88
N SER A 460 14.26 -23.86 9.42
CA SER A 460 14.53 -25.23 9.87
C SER A 460 15.40 -25.19 11.13
N PRO A 461 15.62 -26.32 11.83
CA PRO A 461 16.45 -26.35 13.03
C PRO A 461 17.85 -25.75 12.83
N ASP A 462 18.43 -25.97 11.64
CA ASP A 462 19.78 -25.52 11.29
C ASP A 462 19.81 -24.10 10.70
N SER A 463 18.65 -23.48 10.43
CA SER A 463 18.56 -22.17 9.78
C SER A 463 17.43 -21.31 10.36
N PRO A 464 17.54 -20.89 11.65
CA PRO A 464 16.62 -19.93 12.26
C PRO A 464 16.80 -18.50 11.72
N LEU A 465 15.84 -17.62 12.02
CA LEU A 465 15.89 -16.16 11.72
C LEU A 465 16.11 -15.35 12.99
#